data_AF-A0A1U9LK74-F1
#
_entry.id   AF-A0A1U9LK74-F1
#
_cell.length_a   1.000
_cell.length_b   1.000
_cell.length_c   1.000
_cell.angle_alpha   90.00
_cell.angle_beta   90.00
_cell.angle_gamma   90.00
#
_symmetry.space_group_name_H-M   'P 1'
#
loop_
_entity.id
_entity.type
_entity.pdbx_description
1 polymer ?
#
loop_
_entity_poly.entity_id
_entity_poly.type
_entity_poly.pdbx_seq_one_letter_code
_entity_poly.pdbx_strand_id
1 'polypeptide(L)'
;MDTHTFPEHGRLTCRECFKGTSCNEIDIGDWHVVNDPGAWGSASPAVIVLGFSKGFTQANAFRGERFEDVPFKKIRHRLDIALRKIGIIASPDTSESFDLRFEGDEKNFAFGSLVRCSLSRLNRKTGKYECTGQIMTQAFREPAKEIVRTCAERYLRSLPSSVKVAVLLGTSDAYIKSCRSLIRSLNPSTFSDINPVAYRAAG
;
A
#
# COMPACT_ATOMS: atom_id res chain seq x y z
N MET A 1 15.75 16.05 -16.00
CA MET A 1 14.82 15.82 -14.88
C MET A 1 14.61 14.31 -14.86
N ASP A 2 15.08 13.62 -13.83
CA ASP A 2 14.92 12.17 -13.76
C ASP A 2 13.43 11.84 -13.65
N THR A 3 12.89 11.17 -14.66
CA THR A 3 11.50 10.72 -14.66
C THR A 3 11.40 9.51 -13.74
N HIS A 4 11.14 9.75 -12.46
CA HIS A 4 10.83 8.67 -11.53
C HIS A 4 9.52 7.99 -11.94
N THR A 5 9.52 6.67 -12.02
CA THR A 5 8.33 5.85 -12.23
C THR A 5 7.88 5.21 -10.92
N PHE A 6 6.59 4.98 -10.80
CA PHE A 6 6.05 4.08 -9.80
C PHE A 6 6.35 2.64 -10.22
N PRO A 7 6.39 1.65 -9.30
CA PRO A 7 6.68 0.27 -9.69
C PRO A 7 5.77 -0.22 -10.80
N GLU A 8 6.36 -0.93 -11.76
CA GLU A 8 5.63 -1.56 -12.86
C GLU A 8 4.61 -2.58 -12.33
N HIS A 9 3.54 -2.76 -13.10
CA HIS A 9 2.57 -3.81 -12.85
C HIS A 9 3.29 -5.16 -12.76
N GLY A 10 3.01 -5.91 -11.68
CA GLY A 10 3.49 -7.26 -11.51
C GLY A 10 4.06 -7.55 -10.13
N ARG A 11 4.58 -8.78 -10.00
CA ARG A 11 5.33 -9.22 -8.81
C ARG A 11 6.67 -8.51 -8.80
N LEU A 12 6.99 -7.84 -7.69
CA LEU A 12 8.22 -7.08 -7.57
C LEU A 12 9.35 -8.00 -7.08
N THR A 13 10.58 -7.69 -7.47
CA THR A 13 11.79 -8.42 -7.04
C THR A 13 12.43 -7.86 -5.77
N CYS A 14 11.75 -6.93 -5.09
CA CYS A 14 12.31 -6.24 -3.93
C CYS A 14 12.62 -7.21 -2.78
N ARG A 15 13.83 -7.06 -2.21
CA ARG A 15 14.30 -7.81 -1.03
C ARG A 15 14.96 -6.91 0.01
N GLU A 16 14.72 -5.60 -0.03
CA GLU A 16 15.47 -4.64 0.80
C GLU A 16 15.37 -4.91 2.31
N CYS A 17 14.22 -5.40 2.77
CA CYS A 17 13.98 -5.81 4.15
C CYS A 17 14.50 -7.20 4.53
N PHE A 18 14.94 -7.98 3.53
CA PHE A 18 15.40 -9.37 3.66
C PHE A 18 16.91 -9.48 3.39
N LYS A 19 17.65 -8.36 3.49
CA LYS A 19 19.10 -8.35 3.33
C LYS A 19 19.75 -9.31 4.34
N GLY A 20 20.67 -10.15 3.85
CA GLY A 20 21.34 -11.15 4.67
C GLY A 20 20.58 -12.47 4.84
N THR A 21 19.43 -12.65 4.19
CA THR A 21 18.73 -13.95 4.15
C THR A 21 18.24 -14.32 2.75
N SER A 22 18.37 -15.62 2.43
CA SER A 22 17.75 -16.23 1.26
C SER A 22 16.29 -16.62 1.51
N CYS A 23 15.84 -16.64 2.76
CA CYS A 23 14.46 -16.97 3.12
C CYS A 23 13.48 -15.94 2.52
N ASN A 24 12.29 -16.40 2.15
CA ASN A 24 11.19 -15.52 1.74
C ASN A 24 10.30 -15.11 2.91
N GLU A 25 10.62 -15.56 4.13
CA GLU A 25 9.87 -15.26 5.33
C GLU A 25 10.85 -14.92 6.45
N ILE A 26 10.50 -13.94 7.26
CA ILE A 26 11.26 -13.54 8.45
C ILE A 26 10.30 -13.19 9.58
N ASP A 27 10.75 -13.45 10.80
CA ASP A 27 10.09 -12.97 12.01
C ASP A 27 10.90 -11.82 12.63
N ILE A 28 10.20 -10.77 13.06
CA ILE A 28 10.78 -9.59 13.72
C ILE A 28 9.96 -9.29 14.96
N GLY A 29 10.39 -9.83 16.10
CA GLY A 29 9.58 -9.84 17.32
C GLY A 29 8.29 -10.65 17.10
N ASP A 30 7.14 -10.05 17.37
CA ASP A 30 5.83 -10.69 17.16
C ASP A 30 5.34 -10.59 15.70
N TRP A 31 6.12 -10.04 14.77
CA TRP A 31 5.71 -9.84 13.39
C TRP A 31 6.27 -10.93 12.48
N HIS A 32 5.39 -11.48 11.65
CA HIS A 32 5.76 -12.36 10.55
C HIS A 32 5.61 -11.62 9.23
N VAL A 33 6.67 -11.64 8.42
CA VAL A 33 6.77 -10.95 7.13
C VAL A 33 7.00 -11.96 6.02
N VAL A 34 6.17 -11.93 4.98
CA VAL A 34 6.34 -12.76 3.78
C VAL A 34 6.77 -11.87 2.62
N ASN A 35 7.85 -12.24 1.93
CA ASN A 35 8.38 -11.51 0.79
C ASN A 35 7.58 -11.79 -0.49
N ASP A 36 6.48 -11.08 -0.64
CA ASP A 36 5.57 -11.20 -1.77
C ASP A 36 5.12 -9.82 -2.31
N PRO A 37 6.05 -8.88 -2.58
CA PRO A 37 5.69 -7.53 -2.99
C PRO A 37 5.03 -7.52 -4.38
N GLY A 38 4.03 -6.66 -4.56
CA GLY A 38 3.33 -6.48 -5.82
C GLY A 38 2.87 -5.04 -6.04
N ALA A 39 2.74 -4.66 -7.30
CA ALA A 39 2.10 -3.42 -7.75
C ALA A 39 1.17 -3.74 -8.92
N TRP A 40 0.08 -2.96 -9.04
CA TRP A 40 -0.94 -3.14 -10.07
C TRP A 40 -1.23 -1.80 -10.73
N GLY A 41 -1.66 -1.84 -11.99
CA GLY A 41 -1.96 -0.65 -12.78
C GLY A 41 -0.71 0.07 -13.32
N SER A 42 -0.83 1.38 -13.49
CA SER A 42 0.13 2.24 -14.18
C SER A 42 1.43 2.48 -13.40
N ALA A 43 2.56 2.46 -14.12
CA ALA A 43 3.86 2.93 -13.60
C ALA A 43 4.00 4.47 -13.64
N SER A 44 3.09 5.18 -14.31
CA SER A 44 3.03 6.65 -14.36
C SER A 44 1.63 7.15 -14.02
N PRO A 45 1.10 6.82 -12.82
CA PRO A 45 -0.29 7.09 -12.46
C PRO A 45 -0.54 8.57 -12.17
N ALA A 46 -1.78 8.99 -12.32
CA ALA A 46 -2.29 10.23 -11.74
C ALA A 46 -2.80 10.01 -10.30
N VAL A 47 -3.32 8.81 -10.01
CA VAL A 47 -3.86 8.42 -8.71
C VAL A 47 -3.20 7.14 -8.21
N ILE A 48 -2.70 7.17 -6.98
CA ILE A 48 -2.18 5.97 -6.29
C ILE A 48 -3.17 5.59 -5.18
N VAL A 49 -3.52 4.30 -5.07
CA VAL A 49 -4.40 3.78 -4.02
C VAL A 49 -3.67 2.69 -3.22
N LEU A 50 -3.45 2.93 -1.93
CA LEU A 50 -2.65 2.05 -1.08
C LEU A 50 -3.47 1.50 0.10
N GLY A 51 -3.54 0.18 0.20
CA GLY A 51 -3.82 -0.49 1.47
C GLY A 51 -2.62 -0.40 2.43
N PHE A 52 -2.72 -0.98 3.62
CA PHE A 52 -1.57 -1.05 4.53
C PHE A 52 -0.57 -2.15 4.12
N SER A 53 -1.03 -3.40 4.11
CA SER A 53 -0.32 -4.59 3.66
C SER A 53 -1.34 -5.59 3.10
N LYS A 54 -0.87 -6.66 2.46
CA LYS A 54 -1.74 -7.78 2.06
C LYS A 54 -2.21 -8.54 3.30
N GLY A 55 -3.53 -8.62 3.50
CA GLY A 55 -4.13 -9.51 4.50
C GLY A 55 -4.20 -10.97 4.04
N PHE A 56 -4.58 -11.90 4.93
CA PHE A 56 -4.56 -13.35 4.63
C PHE A 56 -5.28 -13.75 3.34
N THR A 57 -6.45 -13.17 3.06
CA THR A 57 -7.19 -13.43 1.81
C THR A 57 -6.36 -13.08 0.56
N GLN A 58 -5.65 -11.94 0.59
CA GLN A 58 -4.84 -11.47 -0.53
C GLN A 58 -3.51 -12.23 -0.61
N ALA A 59 -2.88 -12.50 0.53
CA ALA A 59 -1.65 -13.28 0.60
C ALA A 59 -1.84 -14.71 0.06
N ASN A 60 -2.97 -15.36 0.41
CA ASN A 60 -3.32 -16.67 -0.14
C ASN A 60 -3.57 -16.61 -1.65
N ALA A 61 -4.33 -15.63 -2.13
CA ALA A 61 -4.57 -15.44 -3.56
C ALA A 61 -3.26 -15.21 -4.34
N PHE A 62 -2.32 -14.44 -3.76
CA PHE A 62 -1.03 -14.14 -4.38
C PHE A 62 -0.18 -15.40 -4.65
N ARG A 63 -0.45 -16.54 -4.01
CA ARG A 63 0.33 -17.77 -4.18
C ARG A 63 -0.08 -18.60 -5.40
N GLY A 64 -1.30 -18.47 -5.89
CA GLY A 64 -1.79 -19.38 -6.93
C GLY A 64 -2.95 -18.88 -7.78
N GLU A 65 -3.47 -17.68 -7.52
CA GLU A 65 -4.48 -17.07 -8.36
C GLU A 65 -3.84 -16.11 -9.37
N ARG A 66 -4.67 -15.67 -10.33
CA ARG A 66 -4.30 -14.61 -11.26
C ARG A 66 -3.94 -13.34 -10.48
N PHE A 67 -2.85 -12.70 -10.90
CA PHE A 67 -2.24 -11.60 -10.16
C PHE A 67 -3.19 -10.41 -9.99
N GLU A 68 -3.98 -10.13 -11.02
CA GLU A 68 -4.95 -9.05 -11.11
C GLU A 68 -6.19 -9.30 -10.25
N ASP A 69 -6.38 -10.51 -9.70
CA ASP A 69 -7.49 -10.85 -8.79
C ASP A 69 -7.11 -10.69 -7.30
N VAL A 70 -5.84 -10.44 -7.01
CA VAL A 70 -5.32 -10.27 -5.64
C VAL A 70 -5.69 -8.94 -4.98
N PRO A 71 -5.54 -7.75 -5.61
CA PRO A 71 -5.68 -6.49 -4.91
C PRO A 71 -7.12 -6.30 -4.43
N PHE A 72 -7.28 -6.00 -3.14
CA PHE A 72 -8.57 -5.75 -2.48
C PHE A 72 -9.61 -6.87 -2.68
N LYS A 73 -9.15 -8.13 -2.85
CA LYS A 73 -10.01 -9.30 -3.07
C LYS A 73 -11.16 -9.35 -2.06
N LYS A 74 -12.38 -9.62 -2.55
CA LYS A 74 -13.66 -9.62 -1.82
C LYS A 74 -14.18 -8.27 -1.31
N ILE A 75 -13.41 -7.19 -1.44
CA ILE A 75 -13.80 -5.85 -0.95
C ILE A 75 -13.72 -4.73 -2.02
N ARG A 76 -13.46 -5.08 -3.29
CA ARG A 76 -13.37 -4.11 -4.40
C ARG A 76 -14.61 -3.22 -4.56
N HIS A 77 -15.80 -3.79 -4.39
CA HIS A 77 -17.04 -3.01 -4.41
C HIS A 77 -17.05 -1.88 -3.37
N ARG A 78 -16.48 -2.10 -2.17
CA ARG A 78 -16.38 -1.06 -1.13
C ARG A 78 -15.38 0.01 -1.51
N LEU A 79 -14.28 -0.40 -2.15
CA LEU A 79 -13.26 0.51 -2.64
C LEU A 79 -13.81 1.41 -3.75
N ASP A 80 -14.51 0.83 -4.73
CA ASP A 80 -15.17 1.58 -5.80
C ASP A 80 -16.15 2.63 -5.24
N ILE A 81 -17.04 2.21 -4.33
CA ILE A 81 -17.98 3.13 -3.65
C ILE A 81 -17.23 4.25 -2.93
N ALA A 82 -16.15 3.92 -2.21
CA ALA A 82 -15.39 4.92 -1.47
C ALA A 82 -14.72 5.94 -2.40
N LEU A 83 -14.05 5.49 -3.47
CA LEU A 83 -13.36 6.34 -4.44
C LEU A 83 -14.32 7.25 -5.20
N ARG A 84 -15.51 6.76 -5.57
CA ARG A 84 -16.56 7.59 -6.17
C ARG A 84 -17.08 8.66 -5.20
N LYS A 85 -17.31 8.30 -3.93
CA LYS A 85 -17.80 9.24 -2.90
C LYS A 85 -16.84 10.40 -2.65
N ILE A 86 -15.54 10.19 -2.80
CA ILE A 86 -14.53 11.25 -2.64
C ILE A 86 -14.17 11.92 -3.98
N GLY A 87 -14.89 11.62 -5.07
CA GLY A 87 -14.72 12.26 -6.37
C GLY A 87 -13.47 11.86 -7.15
N ILE A 88 -12.81 10.76 -6.78
CA ILE A 88 -11.62 10.25 -7.47
C ILE A 88 -12.00 9.52 -8.77
N ILE A 89 -13.14 8.83 -8.77
CA ILE A 89 -13.71 8.19 -9.96
C ILE A 89 -14.99 8.94 -10.33
N ALA A 90 -15.09 9.39 -11.57
CA ALA A 90 -16.25 10.12 -12.08
C ALA A 90 -17.50 9.22 -12.13
N SER A 91 -18.69 9.83 -11.98
CA SER A 91 -19.97 9.15 -12.21
C SER A 91 -20.64 9.67 -13.49
N PRO A 92 -21.20 8.80 -14.36
CA PRO A 92 -21.08 7.34 -14.39
C PRO A 92 -20.01 6.95 -15.41
N ASP A 93 -18.79 6.58 -14.97
CA ASP A 93 -17.90 5.79 -15.83
C ASP A 93 -18.72 4.57 -16.30
N THR A 94 -19.04 4.56 -17.60
CA THR A 94 -19.88 3.55 -18.23
C THR A 94 -19.17 2.22 -18.22
N SER A 95 -19.67 1.27 -17.42
CA SER A 95 -19.46 -0.18 -17.53
C SER A 95 -18.04 -0.76 -17.62
N GLU A 96 -16.97 0.02 -17.62
CA GLU A 96 -15.65 -0.54 -17.37
C GLU A 96 -15.66 -1.06 -15.94
N SER A 97 -15.57 -2.39 -15.81
CA SER A 97 -15.48 -3.03 -14.52
C SER A 97 -14.35 -2.35 -13.77
N PHE A 98 -14.61 -1.87 -12.56
CA PHE A 98 -13.58 -1.34 -11.66
C PHE A 98 -12.36 -2.28 -11.55
N ASP A 99 -12.56 -3.58 -11.85
CA ASP A 99 -11.51 -4.57 -11.94
C ASP A 99 -10.47 -4.32 -13.04
N LEU A 100 -10.83 -3.70 -14.18
CA LEU A 100 -9.89 -3.37 -15.26
C LEU A 100 -8.79 -2.42 -14.80
N ARG A 101 -9.03 -1.65 -13.73
CA ARG A 101 -8.01 -0.76 -13.16
C ARG A 101 -6.82 -1.50 -12.54
N PHE A 102 -6.95 -2.80 -12.29
CA PHE A 102 -5.85 -3.62 -11.77
C PHE A 102 -4.97 -4.22 -12.87
N GLU A 103 -5.38 -4.14 -14.13
CA GLU A 103 -4.66 -4.70 -15.28
C GLU A 103 -3.36 -3.92 -15.59
N GLY A 104 -2.49 -4.50 -16.42
CA GLY A 104 -1.18 -3.92 -16.76
C GLY A 104 -1.26 -2.74 -17.75
N ASP A 105 -2.38 -2.58 -18.43
CA ASP A 105 -2.59 -1.52 -19.43
C ASP A 105 -3.30 -0.28 -18.88
N GLU A 106 -3.78 -0.29 -17.63
CA GLU A 106 -4.31 0.88 -16.92
C GLU A 106 -3.30 2.04 -16.96
N LYS A 107 -3.81 3.26 -17.19
CA LYS A 107 -2.99 4.44 -17.45
C LYS A 107 -2.97 5.44 -16.29
N ASN A 108 -4.08 5.53 -15.56
CA ASN A 108 -4.34 6.60 -14.61
C ASN A 108 -4.18 6.16 -13.16
N PHE A 109 -4.46 4.90 -12.85
CA PHE A 109 -4.44 4.38 -11.50
C PHE A 109 -3.27 3.44 -11.26
N ALA A 110 -2.70 3.51 -10.05
CA ALA A 110 -1.83 2.48 -9.52
C ALA A 110 -2.34 2.01 -8.17
N PHE A 111 -2.19 0.72 -7.89
CA PHE A 111 -2.62 0.10 -6.65
C PHE A 111 -1.46 -0.62 -5.97
N GLY A 112 -1.50 -0.66 -4.64
CA GLY A 112 -0.51 -1.37 -3.85
C GLY A 112 -0.80 -1.33 -2.36
N SER A 113 0.26 -1.48 -1.56
CA SER A 113 0.19 -1.43 -0.10
C SER A 113 1.37 -0.64 0.46
N LEU A 114 1.14 0.24 1.45
CA LEU A 114 2.19 1.03 2.11
C LEU A 114 3.42 0.16 2.46
N VAL A 115 3.16 -1.03 3.00
CA VAL A 115 4.10 -2.15 3.05
C VAL A 115 3.77 -3.12 1.93
N ARG A 116 4.70 -3.31 0.97
CA ARG A 116 4.46 -4.17 -0.19
C ARG A 116 4.37 -5.65 0.17
N CYS A 117 5.18 -6.08 1.14
CA CYS A 117 5.19 -7.44 1.68
C CYS A 117 3.96 -7.71 2.56
N SER A 118 3.53 -8.96 2.66
CA SER A 118 2.49 -9.37 3.60
C SER A 118 3.02 -9.27 5.03
N LEU A 119 2.19 -8.72 5.92
CA LEU A 119 2.49 -8.56 7.34
C LEU A 119 1.38 -9.16 8.18
N SER A 120 1.76 -9.91 9.19
CA SER A 120 0.85 -10.36 10.24
C SER A 120 1.54 -10.30 11.59
N ARG A 121 0.77 -10.07 12.65
CA ARG A 121 1.29 -9.96 14.02
C ARG A 121 0.73 -11.08 14.87
N LEU A 122 1.58 -11.76 15.62
CA LEU A 122 1.21 -12.79 16.58
C LEU A 122 0.42 -12.15 17.73
N ASN A 123 -0.78 -12.65 17.96
CA ASN A 123 -1.53 -12.37 19.18
C ASN A 123 -1.15 -13.40 20.24
N ARG A 124 -0.29 -12.99 21.18
CA ARG A 124 0.20 -13.87 22.25
C ARG A 124 -0.91 -14.45 23.14
N LYS A 125 -2.10 -13.83 23.19
CA LYS A 125 -3.24 -14.36 23.96
C LYS A 125 -3.91 -15.54 23.27
N THR A 126 -3.94 -15.53 21.94
CA THR A 126 -4.66 -16.55 21.15
C THR A 126 -3.73 -17.50 20.42
N GLY A 127 -2.43 -17.19 20.33
CA GLY A 127 -1.43 -17.92 19.56
C GLY A 127 -1.60 -17.79 18.04
N LYS A 128 -2.46 -16.88 17.56
CA LYS A 128 -2.79 -16.73 16.13
C LYS A 128 -2.21 -15.45 15.57
N TYR A 129 -1.84 -15.50 14.29
CA TYR A 129 -1.46 -14.30 13.54
C TYR A 129 -2.69 -13.51 13.12
N GLU A 130 -2.58 -12.19 13.15
CA GLU A 130 -3.65 -11.25 12.83
C GLU A 130 -3.16 -10.17 11.86
N CYS A 131 -4.03 -9.77 10.94
CA CYS A 131 -3.75 -8.77 9.90
C CYS A 131 -4.84 -7.67 9.83
N THR A 132 -5.55 -7.40 10.93
CA THR A 132 -6.65 -6.41 10.95
C THR A 132 -6.12 -4.98 11.02
N GLY A 133 -6.90 -4.03 10.48
CA GLY A 133 -6.48 -2.62 10.42
C GLY A 133 -6.11 -2.00 11.78
N GLN A 134 -6.81 -2.37 12.86
CA GLN A 134 -6.48 -1.91 14.21
C GLN A 134 -5.10 -2.38 14.67
N ILE A 135 -4.77 -3.65 14.40
CA ILE A 135 -3.51 -4.27 14.80
C ILE A 135 -2.36 -3.77 13.93
N MET A 136 -2.60 -3.55 12.64
CA MET A 136 -1.59 -3.04 11.72
C MET A 136 -1.07 -1.66 12.12
N THR A 137 -1.82 -0.86 12.89
CA THR A 137 -1.29 0.41 13.43
C THR A 137 -0.12 0.22 14.40
N GLN A 138 0.03 -0.96 15.02
CA GLN A 138 1.18 -1.28 15.87
C GLN A 138 2.48 -1.39 15.07
N ALA A 139 2.41 -1.69 13.78
CA ALA A 139 3.59 -1.79 12.91
C ALA A 139 4.37 -0.47 12.84
N PHE A 140 3.74 0.68 13.11
CA PHE A 140 4.43 1.96 13.13
C PHE A 140 5.28 2.19 14.39
N ARG A 141 5.17 1.33 15.42
CA ARG A 141 5.80 1.52 16.74
C ARG A 141 6.66 0.33 17.15
N GLU A 142 6.23 -0.87 16.80
CA GLU A 142 6.92 -2.13 17.08
C GLU A 142 8.07 -2.39 16.10
N PRO A 143 8.88 -3.46 16.25
CA PRO A 143 10.03 -3.71 15.38
C PRO A 143 9.74 -3.71 13.87
N ALA A 144 8.50 -4.03 13.45
CA ALA A 144 8.06 -3.90 12.07
C ALA A 144 8.10 -2.46 11.50
N LYS A 145 8.30 -1.43 12.34
CA LYS A 145 8.41 -0.03 11.90
C LYS A 145 9.53 0.19 10.90
N GLU A 146 10.60 -0.61 10.99
CA GLU A 146 11.71 -0.54 10.04
C GLU A 146 11.30 -1.05 8.66
N ILE A 147 10.43 -2.05 8.58
CA ILE A 147 9.84 -2.53 7.32
C ILE A 147 8.94 -1.46 6.71
N VAL A 148 8.08 -0.84 7.54
CA VAL A 148 7.21 0.27 7.12
C VAL A 148 8.03 1.43 6.55
N ARG A 149 9.06 1.85 7.29
CA ARG A 149 9.96 2.93 6.91
C ARG A 149 10.71 2.61 5.62
N THR A 150 11.29 1.42 5.52
CA THR A 150 12.02 0.98 4.32
C THR A 150 11.12 0.96 3.08
N CYS A 151 9.92 0.38 3.18
CA CYS A 151 8.97 0.37 2.06
C CYS A 151 8.54 1.80 1.66
N ALA A 152 8.23 2.66 2.62
CA ALA A 152 7.81 4.02 2.33
C ALA A 152 8.96 4.86 1.75
N GLU A 153 10.19 4.70 2.24
CA GLU A 153 11.39 5.32 1.66
C GLU A 153 11.59 4.85 0.21
N ARG A 154 11.46 3.56 -0.06
CA ARG A 154 11.68 3.01 -1.40
C ARG A 154 10.63 3.46 -2.42
N TYR A 155 9.36 3.49 -2.03
CA TYR A 155 8.25 3.61 -2.98
C TYR A 155 7.50 4.94 -2.93
N LEU A 156 7.68 5.74 -1.87
CA LEU A 156 6.91 6.97 -1.65
C LEU A 156 7.78 8.21 -1.40
N ARG A 157 9.10 8.07 -1.24
CA ARG A 157 10.01 9.22 -1.10
C ARG A 157 10.03 10.08 -2.36
N SER A 158 10.03 9.45 -3.53
CA SER A 158 10.05 10.11 -4.83
C SER A 158 8.94 9.51 -5.68
N LEU A 159 7.92 10.31 -5.99
CA LEU A 159 6.80 9.91 -6.82
C LEU A 159 6.96 10.48 -8.24
N PRO A 160 6.37 9.84 -9.27
CA PRO A 160 6.30 10.42 -10.60
C PRO A 160 5.60 11.78 -10.56
N SER A 161 6.05 12.72 -11.39
CA SER A 161 5.41 14.05 -11.53
C SER A 161 3.98 13.98 -12.07
N SER A 162 3.58 12.84 -12.64
CA SER A 162 2.19 12.57 -13.04
C SER A 162 1.24 12.45 -11.85
N VAL A 163 1.75 12.10 -10.67
CA VAL A 163 0.93 11.81 -9.49
C VAL A 163 0.32 13.11 -8.96
N LYS A 164 -1.01 13.12 -8.88
CA LYS A 164 -1.80 14.23 -8.32
C LYS A 164 -2.34 13.91 -6.93
N VAL A 165 -2.66 12.64 -6.69
CA VAL A 165 -3.26 12.18 -5.42
C VAL A 165 -2.74 10.79 -5.05
N ALA A 166 -2.40 10.61 -3.78
CA ALA A 166 -2.22 9.29 -3.16
C ALA A 166 -3.27 9.09 -2.07
N VAL A 167 -4.08 8.03 -2.21
CA VAL A 167 -5.12 7.62 -1.26
C VAL A 167 -4.57 6.52 -0.37
N LEU A 168 -4.42 6.80 0.93
CA LEU A 168 -4.03 5.81 1.94
C LEU A 168 -5.28 5.26 2.64
N LEU A 169 -5.56 3.98 2.46
CA LEU A 169 -6.75 3.33 3.01
C LEU A 169 -6.50 2.89 4.45
N GLY A 170 -7.20 3.52 5.39
CA GLY A 170 -7.23 3.13 6.79
C GLY A 170 -8.48 3.63 7.50
N THR A 171 -8.78 3.05 8.65
CA THR A 171 -10.09 3.19 9.31
C THR A 171 -10.02 3.86 10.67
N SER A 172 -8.86 4.40 11.08
CA SER A 172 -8.70 5.01 12.40
C SER A 172 -7.86 6.27 12.37
N ASP A 173 -8.15 7.18 13.30
CA ASP A 173 -7.35 8.40 13.50
C ASP A 173 -5.88 8.07 13.82
N ALA A 174 -5.64 6.96 14.53
CA ALA A 174 -4.31 6.46 14.80
C ALA A 174 -3.55 6.13 13.50
N TYR A 175 -4.22 5.50 12.53
CA TYR A 175 -3.63 5.22 11.22
C TYR A 175 -3.29 6.50 10.46
N ILE A 176 -4.23 7.45 10.43
CA ILE A 176 -4.04 8.74 9.74
C ILE A 176 -2.85 9.49 10.35
N LYS A 177 -2.78 9.59 11.68
CA LYS A 177 -1.67 10.23 12.40
C LYS A 177 -0.33 9.56 12.12
N SER A 178 -0.29 8.23 12.13
CA SER A 178 0.94 7.46 11.84
C SER A 178 1.42 7.64 10.40
N CYS A 179 0.52 7.55 9.41
CA CYS A 179 0.87 7.78 8.01
C CYS A 179 1.34 9.22 7.79
N ARG A 180 0.65 10.21 8.37
CA ARG A 180 1.05 11.61 8.31
C ARG A 180 2.46 11.81 8.88
N SER A 181 2.74 11.26 10.06
CA SER A 181 4.08 11.35 10.68
C SER A 181 5.15 10.71 9.81
N LEU A 182 4.86 9.55 9.23
CA LEU A 182 5.77 8.85 8.32
C LEU A 182 6.06 9.72 7.09
N ILE A 183 5.04 10.15 6.34
CA ILE A 183 5.23 10.93 5.12
C ILE A 183 5.91 12.28 5.39
N ARG A 184 5.59 12.94 6.51
CA ARG A 184 6.29 14.15 6.96
C ARG A 184 7.77 13.91 7.17
N SER A 185 8.15 12.80 7.79
CA SER A 185 9.57 12.45 7.99
C SER A 185 10.32 12.17 6.69
N LEU A 186 9.61 11.68 5.66
CA LEU A 186 10.19 11.41 4.34
C LEU A 186 10.38 12.69 3.51
N ASN A 187 9.49 13.67 3.70
CA ASN A 187 9.41 14.87 2.87
C ASN A 187 9.36 16.17 3.71
N PRO A 188 10.31 16.40 4.65
CA PRO A 188 10.19 17.48 5.63
C PRO A 188 10.11 18.89 5.01
N SER A 189 10.71 19.10 3.84
CA SER A 189 10.76 20.40 3.16
C SER A 189 9.52 20.71 2.31
N THR A 190 8.80 19.70 1.83
CA THR A 190 7.62 19.86 0.97
C THR A 190 6.32 19.51 1.68
N PHE A 191 6.40 18.98 2.90
CA PHE A 191 5.23 18.59 3.68
C PHE A 191 4.44 19.81 4.15
N SER A 192 3.12 19.82 3.92
CA SER A 192 2.21 20.78 4.53
C SER A 192 0.86 20.16 4.83
N ASP A 193 0.30 20.44 6.00
CA ASP A 193 -1.05 19.99 6.36
C ASP A 193 -2.10 20.77 5.54
N ILE A 194 -3.13 20.08 5.05
CA ILE A 194 -4.29 20.70 4.39
C ILE A 194 -5.48 20.71 5.36
N ASN A 195 -5.81 19.55 5.92
CA ASN A 195 -6.92 19.36 6.86
C ASN A 195 -6.67 18.09 7.72
N PRO A 196 -7.60 17.66 8.60
CA PRO A 196 -7.38 16.49 9.46
C PRO A 196 -7.08 15.15 8.73
N VAL A 197 -7.42 15.02 7.45
CA VAL A 197 -7.25 13.78 6.67
C VAL A 197 -6.40 13.93 5.40
N ALA A 198 -5.92 15.14 5.09
CA ALA A 198 -5.13 15.42 3.89
C ALA A 198 -3.90 16.31 4.15
N TYR A 199 -2.87 16.14 3.34
CA TYR A 199 -1.60 16.88 3.37
C TYR A 199 -0.96 16.90 1.97
N ARG A 200 -0.06 17.85 1.71
CA ARG A 200 0.84 17.84 0.53
C ARG A 200 2.19 17.25 0.92
N ALA A 201 2.84 16.53 0.01
CA ALA A 201 4.18 15.97 0.16
C ALA A 201 4.75 15.53 -1.19
N ALA A 202 6.07 15.37 -1.27
CA ALA A 202 6.80 14.81 -2.41
C ALA A 202 6.81 15.64 -3.72
N GLY A 203 6.46 16.93 -3.63
CA GLY A 203 6.47 17.88 -4.75
C GLY A 203 5.14 17.90 -5.49
#